data_AF-A0A0J6IQI1-F1
#
_entry.id   AF-A0A0J6IQI1-F1
#
_cell.length_a   1.000
_cell.length_b   1.000
_cell.length_c   1.000
_cell.angle_alpha   90.00
_cell.angle_beta   90.00
_cell.angle_gamma   90.00
#
_symmetry.space_group_name_H-M   'P 1'
#
loop_
_entity.id
_entity.type
_entity.pdbx_description
1 polymer ?
#
loop_
_entity_poly.entity_id
_entity_poly.type
_entity_poly.pdbx_seq_one_letter_code
_entity_poly.pdbx_strand_id
1 'polypeptide(L)'
;MSISHYTHTTQFLSDVTSTALDQLRGHNASALTELQSLLATLKIRVSHEGTELTSAQMNKVLAFLLPPDAKLAKGGYASQLQNGLEGVKKNLTDYAKAHPRTAWPLSDFLALNHYGLTADRLDDDVINVYVGVLEKQDAKRLKLRDELKDLTGELSIYSVVQAQINAKLSSKSDIDISKTDAGGLNLLDKALYGYSEEQPWLKSAEYALLTGLDTGKNKSQISIKDFLSGVPKESGAIKAADLKNSYAFEKDNNPVANLATTVGDRSRPLNDKVSEKTTLLNDVSSRYNAAIEALNRFVQKHDSLLRDILNAI
;
A
#
# COMPACT_ATOMS: atom_id res chain seq x y z
N MET A 1 38.68 22.51 0.67
CA MET A 1 37.64 23.57 0.77
C MET A 1 36.98 23.41 2.14
N SER A 2 36.83 24.48 2.92
CA SER A 2 36.21 24.43 4.25
C SER A 2 34.70 24.23 4.09
N ILE A 3 34.19 23.09 4.59
CA ILE A 3 32.77 22.74 4.52
C ILE A 3 32.04 23.51 5.62
N SER A 4 31.28 24.54 5.25
CA SER A 4 30.71 25.53 6.17
C SER A 4 29.44 25.11 6.92
N HIS A 5 29.31 23.84 7.32
CA HIS A 5 28.19 23.38 8.16
C HIS A 5 28.55 23.08 9.62
N TYR A 6 29.84 23.14 9.97
CA TYR A 6 30.31 22.99 11.35
C TYR A 6 31.16 24.18 11.82
N THR A 7 30.67 25.40 11.58
CA THR A 7 31.28 26.63 12.13
C THR A 7 31.05 26.79 13.64
N HIS A 8 30.25 25.91 14.26
CA HIS A 8 29.85 25.95 15.67
C HIS A 8 30.12 24.62 16.41
N THR A 9 31.20 23.90 16.09
CA THR A 9 31.56 22.64 16.77
C THR A 9 31.73 22.82 18.28
N THR A 10 32.13 24.00 18.74
CA THR A 10 32.27 24.35 20.16
C THR A 10 30.91 24.32 20.89
N GLN A 11 29.88 24.94 20.31
CA GLN A 11 28.51 24.91 20.87
C GLN A 11 27.94 23.50 20.83
N PHE A 12 28.07 22.82 19.69
CA PHE A 12 27.65 21.42 19.54
C PHE A 12 28.26 20.51 20.60
N LEU A 13 29.59 20.58 20.79
CA LEU A 13 30.27 19.73 21.77
C LEU A 13 29.81 20.08 23.19
N SER A 14 29.60 21.35 23.51
CA SER A 14 29.03 21.78 24.80
C SER A 14 27.62 21.20 25.04
N ASP A 15 26.73 21.26 24.04
CA ASP A 15 25.36 20.78 24.15
C ASP A 15 25.31 19.24 24.29
N VAL A 16 26.07 18.53 23.46
CA VAL A 16 26.14 17.07 23.52
C VAL A 16 26.78 16.60 24.82
N THR A 17 27.79 17.31 25.35
CA THR A 17 28.48 16.89 26.57
C THR A 17 27.70 17.20 27.85
N SER A 18 26.91 18.28 27.86
CA SER A 18 26.02 18.63 28.96
C SER A 18 24.74 17.77 29.01
N THR A 19 24.31 17.22 27.87
CA THR A 19 23.17 16.29 27.79
C THR A 19 23.52 14.93 28.40
N ALA A 20 22.64 14.34 29.21
CA ALA A 20 22.88 13.00 29.77
C ALA A 20 22.82 11.93 28.66
N LEU A 21 23.61 10.86 28.77
CA LEU A 21 23.73 9.87 27.68
C LEU A 21 22.39 9.18 27.38
N ASP A 22 21.61 8.86 28.40
CA ASP A 22 20.27 8.28 28.31
C ASP A 22 19.24 9.20 27.65
N GLN A 23 19.52 10.50 27.56
CA GLN A 23 18.72 11.49 26.84
C GLN A 23 19.08 11.59 25.35
N LEU A 24 20.17 10.94 24.91
CA LEU A 24 20.59 10.95 23.51
C LEU A 24 19.89 9.86 22.70
N ARG A 25 19.51 10.21 21.47
CA ARG A 25 18.65 9.38 20.61
C ARG A 25 19.20 7.97 20.33
N GLY A 26 20.50 7.83 20.12
CA GLY A 26 21.16 6.56 19.80
C GLY A 26 21.76 5.83 21.01
N HIS A 27 21.44 6.20 22.25
CA HIS A 27 22.12 5.65 23.43
C HIS A 27 21.95 4.14 23.62
N ASN A 28 20.80 3.60 23.19
CA ASN A 28 20.51 2.16 23.21
C ASN A 28 20.77 1.50 21.86
N ALA A 29 21.35 2.20 20.88
CA ALA A 29 21.54 1.64 19.55
C ALA A 29 22.63 0.57 19.57
N SER A 30 22.34 -0.62 19.05
CA SER A 30 23.33 -1.70 18.87
C SER A 30 24.56 -1.23 18.07
N ALA A 31 24.35 -0.35 17.08
CA ALA A 31 25.40 0.26 16.28
C ALA A 31 26.36 1.17 17.08
N LEU A 32 25.96 1.68 18.25
CA LEU A 32 26.81 2.53 19.09
C LEU A 32 28.02 1.75 19.60
N THR A 33 27.78 0.56 20.17
CA THR A 33 28.82 -0.34 20.67
C THR A 33 29.73 -0.81 19.54
N GLU A 34 29.17 -1.04 18.36
CA GLU A 34 29.93 -1.46 17.17
C GLU A 34 30.89 -0.35 16.71
N LEU A 35 30.41 0.89 16.57
CA LEU A 35 31.24 2.02 16.15
C LEU A 35 32.32 2.37 17.17
N GLN A 36 32.01 2.29 18.47
CA GLN A 36 33.01 2.46 19.53
C GLN A 36 34.15 1.43 19.41
N SER A 37 33.79 0.17 19.21
CA SER A 37 34.75 -0.93 19.05
C SER A 37 35.61 -0.74 17.80
N LEU A 38 35.02 -0.25 16.71
CA LEU A 38 35.72 0.03 15.47
C LEU A 38 36.71 1.20 15.61
N LEU A 39 36.30 2.32 16.22
CA LEU A 39 37.19 3.46 16.48
C LEU A 39 38.40 3.04 17.33
N ALA A 40 38.17 2.23 18.37
CA ALA A 40 39.23 1.71 19.24
C ALA A 40 40.20 0.80 18.47
N THR A 41 39.67 -0.10 17.63
CA THR A 41 40.46 -1.03 16.81
C THR A 41 41.32 -0.28 15.79
N LEU A 42 40.73 0.73 15.13
CA LEU A 42 41.40 1.57 14.14
C LEU A 42 42.30 2.65 14.77
N LYS A 43 42.29 2.78 16.11
CA LYS A 43 43.02 3.81 16.87
C LYS A 43 42.72 5.22 16.39
N ILE A 44 41.48 5.46 15.97
CA ILE A 44 41.02 6.78 15.54
C ILE A 44 40.83 7.65 16.79
N ARG A 45 41.46 8.82 16.77
CA ARG A 45 41.33 9.85 17.80
C ARG A 45 40.67 11.06 17.16
N VAL A 46 39.70 11.67 17.84
CA VAL A 46 39.02 12.88 17.36
C VAL A 46 39.43 14.04 18.24
N SER A 47 39.75 15.19 17.65
CA SER A 47 40.14 16.39 18.39
C SER A 47 39.27 17.59 18.04
N HIS A 48 39.06 18.46 19.02
CA HIS A 48 38.39 19.75 18.84
C HIS A 48 39.32 20.84 19.39
N GLU A 49 39.60 21.85 18.58
CA GLU A 49 40.53 22.96 18.93
C GLU A 49 41.88 22.47 19.49
N GLY A 50 42.42 21.39 18.93
CA GLY A 50 43.71 20.81 19.33
C GLY A 50 43.67 19.92 20.58
N THR A 51 42.51 19.76 21.22
CA THR A 51 42.33 18.86 22.38
C THR A 51 41.62 17.58 21.95
N GLU A 52 42.17 16.42 22.30
CA GLU A 52 41.53 15.13 22.02
C GLU A 52 40.26 14.94 22.86
N LEU A 53 39.18 14.46 22.23
CA LEU A 53 37.95 14.11 22.91
C LEU A 53 38.18 12.89 23.81
N THR A 54 37.65 12.93 25.02
CA THR A 54 37.60 11.76 25.90
C THR A 54 36.65 10.69 25.35
N SER A 55 36.82 9.43 25.77
CA SER A 55 35.92 8.34 25.38
C SER A 55 34.46 8.62 25.71
N ALA A 56 34.19 9.31 26.83
CA ALA A 56 32.83 9.69 27.23
C ALA A 56 32.24 10.74 26.28
N GLN A 57 33.02 11.74 25.89
CA GLN A 57 32.58 12.76 24.93
C GLN A 57 32.35 12.13 23.55
N MET A 58 33.27 11.27 23.09
CA MET A 58 33.12 10.56 21.82
C MET A 58 31.89 9.66 21.80
N ASN A 59 31.61 8.97 22.91
CA ASN A 59 30.41 8.16 23.05
C ASN A 59 29.14 9.01 22.88
N LYS A 60 29.06 10.17 23.54
CA LYS A 60 27.93 11.08 23.39
C LYS A 60 27.82 11.64 21.96
N VAL A 61 28.94 11.94 21.30
CA VAL A 61 28.93 12.36 19.88
C VAL A 61 28.34 11.26 18.99
N LEU A 62 28.77 10.00 19.15
CA LEU A 62 28.21 8.87 18.37
C LEU A 62 26.72 8.62 18.69
N ALA A 63 26.34 8.66 19.96
CA ALA A 63 24.95 8.47 20.40
C ALA A 63 24.04 9.61 19.93
N PHE A 64 24.57 10.84 19.84
CA PHE A 64 23.87 11.95 19.21
C PHE A 64 23.72 11.71 17.71
N LEU A 65 24.72 11.17 17.01
CA LEU A 65 24.62 10.95 15.57
C LEU A 65 23.63 9.84 15.22
N LEU A 66 23.68 8.69 15.91
CA LEU A 66 22.89 7.49 15.59
C LEU A 66 21.37 7.65 15.76
N PRO A 67 20.54 6.96 14.94
CA PRO A 67 19.11 6.83 15.20
C PRO A 67 18.84 5.86 16.36
N PRO A 68 17.64 5.91 16.98
CA PRO A 68 17.21 4.88 17.93
C PRO A 68 16.99 3.52 17.23
N ASP A 69 17.37 2.41 17.89
CA ASP A 69 17.29 1.04 17.34
C ASP A 69 15.91 0.65 16.78
N ALA A 70 14.82 1.17 17.38
CA ALA A 70 13.47 0.91 16.91
C ALA A 70 13.20 1.44 15.48
N LYS A 71 13.91 2.50 15.04
CA LYS A 71 13.82 3.04 13.67
C LYS A 71 14.64 2.22 12.65
N LEU A 72 15.57 1.37 13.09
CA LEU A 72 16.35 0.48 12.22
C LEU A 72 15.61 -0.83 11.86
N ALA A 73 14.56 -1.18 12.61
CA ALA A 73 14.06 -2.55 12.62
C ALA A 73 12.99 -2.91 11.57
N LYS A 74 12.44 -1.96 10.78
CA LYS A 74 11.35 -2.26 9.83
C LYS A 74 11.39 -1.44 8.52
N GLY A 75 11.19 -2.12 7.39
CA GLY A 75 10.93 -1.50 6.07
C GLY A 75 12.16 -1.09 5.27
N GLY A 76 11.96 -0.38 4.14
CA GLY A 76 13.03 0.10 3.24
C GLY A 76 14.02 1.09 3.88
N TYR A 77 13.70 1.62 5.07
CA TYR A 77 14.58 2.46 5.88
C TYR A 77 15.70 1.67 6.57
N ALA A 78 15.46 0.40 6.90
CA ALA A 78 16.45 -0.47 7.55
C ALA A 78 17.67 -0.67 6.65
N SER A 79 17.46 -0.93 5.36
CA SER A 79 18.53 -1.13 4.39
C SER A 79 19.32 0.15 4.11
N GLN A 80 18.67 1.31 4.08
CA GLN A 80 19.35 2.61 3.90
C GLN A 80 20.23 2.98 5.08
N LEU A 81 19.74 2.81 6.31
CA LEU A 81 20.52 3.07 7.51
C LEU A 81 21.66 2.05 7.68
N GLN A 82 21.43 0.78 7.33
CA GLN A 82 22.47 -0.24 7.29
C GLN A 82 23.55 0.10 6.25
N ASN A 83 23.15 0.52 5.05
CA ASN A 83 24.09 0.98 4.02
C ASN A 83 24.85 2.26 4.45
N GLY A 84 24.19 3.17 5.14
CA GLY A 84 24.80 4.38 5.73
C GLY A 84 25.84 4.03 6.78
N LEU A 85 25.52 3.10 7.68
CA LEU A 85 26.43 2.58 8.70
C LEU A 85 27.62 1.86 8.07
N GLU A 86 27.42 1.02 7.06
CA GLU A 86 28.52 0.38 6.31
C GLU A 86 29.41 1.41 5.60
N GLY A 87 28.80 2.46 5.02
CA GLY A 87 29.53 3.59 4.45
C GLY A 87 30.41 4.31 5.48
N VAL A 88 29.90 4.50 6.70
CA VAL A 88 30.67 5.09 7.81
C VAL A 88 31.82 4.18 8.22
N LYS A 89 31.58 2.88 8.40
CA LYS A 89 32.65 1.91 8.73
C LYS A 89 33.77 1.95 7.69
N LYS A 90 33.39 2.05 6.40
CA LYS A 90 34.34 2.20 5.30
C LYS A 90 35.12 3.52 5.40
N ASN A 91 34.44 4.66 5.60
CA ASN A 91 35.08 5.96 5.74
C ASN A 91 36.07 6.00 6.91
N LEU A 92 35.69 5.42 8.07
CA LEU A 92 36.57 5.28 9.22
C LEU A 92 37.83 4.48 8.87
N THR A 93 37.65 3.35 8.17
CA THR A 93 38.76 2.48 7.74
C THR A 93 39.69 3.17 6.76
N ASP A 94 39.14 3.87 5.76
CA ASP A 94 39.91 4.57 4.73
C ASP A 94 40.65 5.77 5.32
N TYR A 95 40.00 6.52 6.23
CA TYR A 95 40.65 7.62 6.95
C TYR A 95 41.82 7.12 7.81
N ALA A 96 41.63 6.05 8.59
CA ALA A 96 42.68 5.49 9.44
C ALA A 96 43.92 5.03 8.65
N LYS A 97 43.71 4.53 7.41
CA LYS A 97 44.81 4.17 6.50
C LYS A 97 45.53 5.40 5.94
N ALA A 98 44.79 6.42 5.54
CA ALA A 98 45.34 7.62 4.92
C ALA A 98 46.04 8.55 5.94
N HIS A 99 45.57 8.57 7.19
CA HIS A 99 46.05 9.48 8.24
C HIS A 99 46.49 8.72 9.49
N PRO A 100 47.53 7.86 9.40
CA PRO A 100 47.97 7.07 10.54
C PRO A 100 48.46 8.00 11.66
N ARG A 101 47.86 7.86 12.84
CA ARG A 101 48.22 8.55 14.10
C ARG A 101 47.87 10.05 14.16
N THR A 102 47.21 10.61 13.17
CA THR A 102 46.70 12.00 13.25
C THR A 102 45.33 12.02 13.92
N ALA A 103 45.12 12.95 14.85
CA ALA A 103 43.80 13.17 15.41
C ALA A 103 42.90 13.82 14.36
N TRP A 104 41.74 13.21 14.11
CA TRP A 104 40.74 13.68 13.16
C TRP A 104 40.03 14.91 13.73
N PRO A 105 40.05 16.08 13.05
CA PRO A 105 39.28 17.22 13.49
C PRO A 105 37.79 16.89 13.61
N LEU A 106 37.16 17.28 14.72
CA LEU A 106 35.74 17.01 15.00
C LEU A 106 34.83 17.55 13.89
N SER A 107 35.14 18.72 13.32
CA SER A 107 34.42 19.29 12.18
C SER A 107 34.39 18.35 10.97
N ASP A 108 35.52 17.74 10.66
CA ASP A 108 35.69 16.87 9.49
C ASP A 108 35.10 15.49 9.77
N PHE A 109 35.25 15.02 11.02
CA PHE A 109 34.60 13.80 11.48
C PHE A 109 33.08 13.91 11.36
N LEU A 110 32.50 15.03 11.82
CA LEU A 110 31.07 15.26 11.69
C LEU A 110 30.67 15.44 10.23
N ALA A 111 31.40 16.22 9.42
CA ALA A 111 31.07 16.39 8.00
C ALA A 111 31.02 15.06 7.22
N LEU A 112 31.96 14.15 7.49
CA LEU A 112 32.05 12.88 6.77
C LEU A 112 31.14 11.78 7.30
N ASN A 113 30.75 11.85 8.59
CA ASN A 113 29.98 10.77 9.23
C ASN A 113 28.55 11.17 9.61
N HIS A 114 28.23 12.45 9.74
CA HIS A 114 26.88 12.91 10.10
C HIS A 114 25.85 12.37 9.14
N TYR A 115 26.04 12.55 7.83
CA TYR A 115 25.11 12.02 6.83
C TYR A 115 24.98 10.49 6.87
N GLY A 116 26.06 9.76 7.17
CA GLY A 116 26.00 8.30 7.29
C GLY A 116 25.28 7.80 8.54
N LEU A 117 25.24 8.62 9.59
CA LEU A 117 24.80 8.23 10.93
C LEU A 117 23.50 8.89 11.38
N THR A 118 23.08 10.03 10.79
CA THR A 118 21.84 10.73 11.16
C THR A 118 20.65 10.30 10.33
N ALA A 119 19.49 10.15 10.98
CA ALA A 119 18.20 10.02 10.31
C ALA A 119 17.81 11.26 9.48
N ASP A 120 18.45 12.42 9.72
CA ASP A 120 18.24 13.71 9.01
C ASP A 120 18.73 13.71 7.54
N ARG A 121 18.96 12.53 6.96
CA ARG A 121 19.44 12.43 5.58
C ARG A 121 18.33 12.71 4.56
N LEU A 122 17.07 12.61 4.94
CA LEU A 122 15.92 13.09 4.18
C LEU A 122 15.03 13.72 5.24
N ASP A 123 14.56 14.95 5.07
CA ASP A 123 13.60 15.54 6.00
C ASP A 123 12.49 14.51 6.22
N ASP A 124 12.45 13.91 7.41
CA ASP A 124 11.52 12.81 7.76
C ASP A 124 10.10 13.25 7.38
N ASP A 125 9.82 14.56 7.48
CA ASP A 125 8.60 15.23 7.05
C ASP A 125 8.27 15.06 5.56
N VAL A 126 9.24 15.20 4.65
CA VAL A 126 9.00 15.08 3.20
C VAL A 126 8.71 13.64 2.83
N ILE A 127 9.47 12.66 3.34
CA ILE A 127 9.18 11.26 3.04
C ILE A 127 7.90 10.82 3.72
N ASN A 128 7.63 11.22 4.96
CA ASN A 128 6.38 10.92 5.65
C ASN A 128 5.17 11.49 4.90
N VAL A 129 5.30 12.66 4.26
CA VAL A 129 4.26 13.19 3.37
C VAL A 129 4.07 12.30 2.14
N TYR A 130 5.14 11.84 1.49
CA TYR A 130 5.05 10.94 0.34
C TYR A 130 4.47 9.56 0.71
N VAL A 131 4.92 8.97 1.82
CA VAL A 131 4.39 7.71 2.36
C VAL A 131 2.91 7.87 2.71
N GLY A 132 2.51 8.96 3.37
CA GLY A 132 1.11 9.24 3.67
C GLY A 132 0.24 9.43 2.42
N VAL A 133 0.80 9.97 1.32
CA VAL A 133 0.10 10.03 0.03
C VAL A 133 -0.02 8.63 -0.59
N LEU A 134 1.04 7.82 -0.54
CA LEU A 134 1.03 6.45 -1.05
C LEU A 134 0.03 5.58 -0.29
N GLU A 135 0.01 5.61 1.04
CA GLU A 135 -0.96 4.89 1.86
C GLU A 135 -2.39 5.28 1.55
N LYS A 136 -2.67 6.59 1.41
CA LYS A 136 -4.01 7.08 1.03
C LYS A 136 -4.42 6.64 -0.36
N GLN A 137 -3.49 6.64 -1.32
CA GLN A 137 -3.77 6.19 -2.69
C GLN A 137 -3.94 4.67 -2.76
N ASP A 138 -3.14 3.91 -2.01
CA ASP A 138 -3.25 2.45 -1.90
C ASP A 138 -4.58 2.04 -1.29
N ALA A 139 -4.98 2.67 -0.18
CA ALA A 139 -6.28 2.45 0.44
C ALA A 139 -7.45 2.76 -0.51
N LYS A 140 -7.35 3.87 -1.27
CA LYS A 140 -8.35 4.19 -2.32
C LYS A 140 -8.37 3.14 -3.44
N ARG A 141 -7.20 2.66 -3.88
CA ARG A 141 -7.07 1.63 -4.91
C ARG A 141 -7.71 0.32 -4.46
N LEU A 142 -7.41 -0.12 -3.23
CA LEU A 142 -7.98 -1.33 -2.65
C LEU A 142 -9.50 -1.22 -2.53
N LYS A 143 -10.01 -0.08 -2.02
CA LYS A 143 -11.44 0.18 -1.94
C LYS A 143 -12.12 0.14 -3.31
N LEU A 144 -11.56 0.82 -4.32
CA LEU A 144 -12.10 0.82 -5.68
C LEU A 144 -12.07 -0.58 -6.32
N ARG A 145 -11.02 -1.36 -6.06
CA ARG A 145 -10.91 -2.75 -6.52
C ARG A 145 -12.01 -3.61 -5.90
N ASP A 146 -12.23 -3.48 -4.60
CA ASP A 146 -13.24 -4.26 -3.88
C ASP A 146 -14.65 -3.86 -4.33
N GLU A 147 -14.94 -2.55 -4.47
CA GLU A 147 -16.20 -2.06 -5.05
C GLU A 147 -16.41 -2.58 -6.49
N LEU A 148 -15.37 -2.58 -7.33
CA LEU A 148 -15.45 -3.08 -8.70
C LEU A 148 -15.71 -4.58 -8.74
N LYS A 149 -15.09 -5.34 -7.83
CA LYS A 149 -15.32 -6.78 -7.68
C LYS A 149 -16.79 -7.05 -7.36
N ASP A 150 -17.36 -6.32 -6.42
CA ASP A 150 -18.76 -6.49 -6.01
C ASP A 150 -19.74 -6.11 -7.14
N LEU A 151 -19.52 -4.96 -7.80
CA LEU A 151 -20.32 -4.51 -8.94
C LEU A 151 -20.26 -5.50 -10.12
N THR A 152 -19.07 -6.05 -10.40
CA THR A 152 -18.88 -7.04 -11.47
C THR A 152 -19.58 -8.35 -11.15
N GLY A 153 -19.54 -8.80 -9.89
CA GLY A 153 -20.29 -9.97 -9.44
C GLY A 153 -21.80 -9.80 -9.62
N GLU A 154 -22.34 -8.63 -9.25
CA GLU A 154 -23.76 -8.34 -9.48
C GLU A 154 -24.11 -8.32 -10.98
N LEU A 155 -23.27 -7.73 -11.82
CA LEU A 155 -23.48 -7.67 -13.28
C LEU A 155 -23.40 -9.05 -13.94
N SER A 156 -22.52 -9.92 -13.43
CA SER A 156 -22.40 -11.33 -13.83
C SER A 156 -23.72 -12.08 -13.61
N ILE A 157 -24.34 -11.91 -12.44
CA ILE A 157 -25.66 -12.50 -12.13
C ILE A 157 -26.75 -11.93 -13.04
N TYR A 158 -26.79 -10.60 -13.26
CA TYR A 158 -27.73 -10.00 -14.21
C TYR A 158 -27.56 -10.55 -15.63
N SER A 159 -26.33 -10.82 -16.06
CA SER A 159 -26.04 -11.39 -17.38
C SER A 159 -26.58 -12.81 -17.52
N VAL A 160 -26.42 -13.64 -16.48
CA VAL A 160 -27.01 -14.99 -16.40
C VAL A 160 -28.55 -14.93 -16.47
N VAL A 161 -29.17 -14.03 -15.69
CA VAL A 161 -30.63 -13.82 -15.70
C VAL A 161 -31.11 -13.40 -17.09
N GLN A 162 -30.44 -12.43 -17.71
CA GLN A 162 -30.79 -11.93 -19.03
C GLN A 162 -30.65 -13.01 -20.11
N ALA A 163 -29.59 -13.82 -20.05
CA ALA A 163 -29.37 -14.93 -20.97
C ALA A 163 -30.51 -15.96 -20.87
N GLN A 164 -30.95 -16.30 -19.65
CA GLN A 164 -32.08 -17.21 -19.45
C GLN A 164 -33.39 -16.66 -20.03
N ILE A 165 -33.69 -15.38 -19.80
CA ILE A 165 -34.88 -14.73 -20.36
C ILE A 165 -34.82 -14.72 -21.90
N ASN A 166 -33.68 -14.37 -22.47
CA ASN A 166 -33.47 -14.34 -23.93
C ASN A 166 -33.58 -15.73 -24.56
N ALA A 167 -33.13 -16.78 -23.87
CA ALA A 167 -33.28 -18.17 -24.32
C ALA A 167 -34.77 -18.54 -24.41
N LYS A 168 -35.57 -18.17 -23.40
CA LYS A 168 -37.03 -18.40 -23.38
C LYS A 168 -37.77 -17.59 -24.44
N LEU A 169 -37.37 -16.35 -24.67
CA LEU A 169 -37.87 -15.54 -25.79
C LEU A 169 -37.59 -16.19 -27.14
N SER A 170 -36.37 -16.69 -27.33
CA SER A 170 -35.94 -17.32 -28.58
C SER A 170 -36.69 -18.64 -28.84
N SER A 171 -36.93 -19.42 -27.78
CA SER A 171 -37.73 -20.65 -27.85
C SER A 171 -39.24 -20.43 -27.83
N LYS A 172 -39.70 -19.17 -27.77
CA LYS A 172 -41.12 -18.79 -27.70
C LYS A 172 -41.85 -19.48 -26.54
N SER A 173 -41.20 -19.53 -25.38
CA SER A 173 -41.66 -20.28 -24.21
C SER A 173 -41.82 -19.40 -22.99
N ASP A 174 -42.70 -19.84 -22.09
CA ASP A 174 -42.92 -19.20 -20.79
C ASP A 174 -41.67 -19.29 -19.90
N ILE A 175 -41.56 -18.36 -18.96
CA ILE A 175 -40.54 -18.36 -17.91
C ILE A 175 -41.18 -18.26 -16.54
N ASP A 176 -40.81 -19.18 -15.64
CA ASP A 176 -41.12 -19.10 -14.21
C ASP A 176 -39.85 -18.70 -13.46
N ILE A 177 -39.83 -17.45 -12.98
CA ILE A 177 -38.68 -16.88 -12.27
C ILE A 177 -38.65 -17.24 -10.79
N SER A 178 -39.69 -17.91 -10.27
CA SER A 178 -39.76 -18.36 -8.88
C SER A 178 -39.23 -19.79 -8.68
N LYS A 179 -39.08 -20.55 -9.78
CA LYS A 179 -38.58 -21.92 -9.75
C LYS A 179 -37.07 -21.99 -9.80
N THR A 180 -36.52 -22.97 -9.08
CA THR A 180 -35.08 -23.31 -9.02
C THR A 180 -34.80 -24.72 -9.54
N ASP A 181 -35.84 -25.43 -9.97
CA ASP A 181 -35.84 -26.83 -10.38
C ASP A 181 -36.15 -26.98 -11.89
N ALA A 182 -36.78 -28.08 -12.29
CA ALA A 182 -37.10 -28.38 -13.70
C ALA A 182 -37.90 -27.24 -14.36
N GLY A 183 -37.25 -26.52 -15.28
CA GLY A 183 -37.82 -25.38 -16.00
C GLY A 183 -37.56 -24.01 -15.36
N GLY A 184 -36.97 -23.97 -14.15
CA GLY A 184 -36.48 -22.78 -13.47
C GLY A 184 -34.96 -22.58 -13.61
N LEU A 185 -34.39 -21.71 -12.78
CA LEU A 185 -32.95 -21.45 -12.74
C LEU A 185 -32.50 -21.25 -11.29
N ASN A 186 -31.56 -22.07 -10.83
CA ASN A 186 -30.90 -21.88 -9.53
C ASN A 186 -29.65 -21.01 -9.71
N LEU A 187 -29.71 -19.75 -9.28
CA LEU A 187 -28.59 -18.81 -9.36
C LEU A 187 -27.40 -19.19 -8.47
N LEU A 188 -27.54 -20.12 -7.52
CA LEU A 188 -26.41 -20.66 -6.76
C LEU A 188 -25.62 -21.75 -7.51
N ASP A 189 -26.03 -22.13 -8.72
CA ASP A 189 -25.26 -23.05 -9.53
C ASP A 189 -23.97 -22.39 -10.06
N LYS A 190 -22.83 -22.83 -9.53
CA LYS A 190 -21.50 -22.33 -9.85
C LYS A 190 -21.14 -22.46 -11.34
N ALA A 191 -21.73 -23.43 -12.04
CA ALA A 191 -21.48 -23.66 -13.47
C ALA A 191 -21.98 -22.48 -14.34
N LEU A 192 -23.00 -21.74 -13.86
CA LEU A 192 -23.54 -20.56 -14.55
C LEU A 192 -22.51 -19.43 -14.68
N TYR A 193 -21.50 -19.42 -13.81
CA TYR A 193 -20.47 -18.39 -13.75
C TYR A 193 -19.09 -18.94 -14.15
N GLY A 194 -19.04 -20.16 -14.72
CA GLY A 194 -17.80 -20.77 -15.22
C GLY A 194 -16.91 -21.40 -14.15
N TYR A 195 -17.38 -21.59 -12.91
CA TYR A 195 -16.62 -22.27 -11.88
C TYR A 195 -16.80 -23.79 -11.95
N SER A 196 -15.69 -24.52 -12.08
CA SER A 196 -15.66 -25.99 -11.99
C SER A 196 -15.49 -26.48 -10.54
N GLU A 197 -14.80 -25.71 -9.71
CA GLU A 197 -14.43 -26.06 -8.34
C GLU A 197 -15.26 -25.30 -7.28
N GLU A 198 -15.47 -25.92 -6.12
CA GLU A 198 -16.26 -25.33 -5.04
C GLU A 198 -15.54 -24.18 -4.32
N GLN A 199 -14.24 -24.33 -4.05
CA GLN A 199 -13.51 -23.36 -3.24
C GLN A 199 -13.38 -21.97 -3.90
N PRO A 200 -13.08 -21.86 -5.21
CA PRO A 200 -13.11 -20.56 -5.90
C PRO A 200 -14.51 -19.94 -5.93
N TRP A 201 -15.55 -20.76 -6.09
CA TRP A 201 -16.95 -20.32 -6.07
C TRP A 201 -17.35 -19.70 -4.73
N LEU A 202 -17.04 -20.35 -3.60
CA LEU A 202 -17.36 -19.84 -2.27
C LEU A 202 -16.66 -18.51 -1.92
N LYS A 203 -15.60 -18.15 -2.66
CA LYS A 203 -14.84 -16.90 -2.50
C LYS A 203 -15.21 -15.84 -3.55
N SER A 204 -16.12 -16.15 -4.47
CA SER A 204 -16.56 -15.26 -5.54
C SER A 204 -17.44 -14.13 -5.01
N ALA A 205 -17.55 -13.06 -5.79
CA ALA A 205 -18.44 -11.95 -5.45
C ALA A 205 -19.91 -12.36 -5.65
N GLU A 206 -20.17 -13.20 -6.65
CA GLU A 206 -21.49 -13.73 -6.97
C GLU A 206 -22.07 -14.54 -5.81
N TYR A 207 -21.29 -15.49 -5.26
CA TYR A 207 -21.73 -16.30 -4.13
C TYR A 207 -21.97 -15.44 -2.89
N ALA A 208 -21.04 -14.52 -2.59
CA ALA A 208 -21.15 -13.61 -1.47
C ALA A 208 -22.41 -12.72 -1.58
N LEU A 209 -22.70 -12.20 -2.77
CA LEU A 209 -23.90 -11.39 -3.01
C LEU A 209 -25.16 -12.24 -2.83
N LEU A 210 -25.28 -13.35 -3.55
CA LEU A 210 -26.47 -14.20 -3.56
C LEU A 210 -26.84 -14.69 -2.14
N THR A 211 -25.86 -15.18 -1.39
CA THR A 211 -26.08 -15.65 -0.01
C THR A 211 -26.26 -14.52 1.02
N GLY A 212 -25.82 -13.30 0.68
CA GLY A 212 -25.97 -12.10 1.50
C GLY A 212 -27.35 -11.44 1.42
N LEU A 213 -28.12 -11.71 0.35
CA LEU A 213 -29.47 -11.18 0.17
C LEU A 213 -30.43 -11.63 1.28
N ASP A 214 -31.31 -10.76 1.72
CA ASP A 214 -32.41 -11.08 2.65
C ASP A 214 -33.31 -12.21 2.13
N THR A 215 -33.56 -12.26 0.81
CA THR A 215 -34.31 -13.32 0.13
C THR A 215 -33.50 -14.60 -0.09
N GLY A 216 -32.17 -14.55 0.02
CA GLY A 216 -31.23 -15.65 -0.21
C GLY A 216 -30.67 -16.27 1.08
N LYS A 217 -30.74 -15.55 2.21
CA LYS A 217 -30.26 -16.04 3.51
C LYS A 217 -30.89 -17.39 3.86
N ASN A 218 -30.03 -18.33 4.25
CA ASN A 218 -30.38 -19.70 4.65
C ASN A 218 -31.06 -20.55 3.57
N LYS A 219 -31.05 -20.13 2.30
CA LYS A 219 -31.53 -20.96 1.19
C LYS A 219 -30.40 -21.75 0.56
N SER A 220 -30.69 -23.00 0.20
CA SER A 220 -29.80 -23.85 -0.61
C SER A 220 -29.94 -23.59 -2.12
N GLN A 221 -30.98 -22.85 -2.52
CA GLN A 221 -31.24 -22.48 -3.91
C GLN A 221 -31.83 -21.07 -3.97
N ILE A 222 -31.43 -20.31 -4.99
CA ILE A 222 -31.88 -18.92 -5.17
C ILE A 222 -32.49 -18.79 -6.56
N SER A 223 -33.75 -18.37 -6.59
CA SER A 223 -34.47 -18.12 -7.85
C SER A 223 -34.13 -16.74 -8.42
N ILE A 224 -34.48 -16.51 -9.69
CA ILE A 224 -34.39 -15.19 -10.32
C ILE A 224 -35.23 -14.17 -9.54
N LYS A 225 -36.42 -14.56 -9.07
CA LYS A 225 -37.30 -13.69 -8.28
C LYS A 225 -36.67 -13.29 -6.95
N ASP A 226 -36.02 -14.23 -6.26
CA ASP A 226 -35.30 -13.95 -5.02
C ASP A 226 -34.22 -12.91 -5.25
N PHE A 227 -33.40 -13.08 -6.30
CA PHE A 227 -32.36 -12.12 -6.65
C PHE A 227 -32.93 -10.73 -6.98
N LEU A 228 -33.91 -10.65 -7.88
CA LEU A 228 -34.48 -9.36 -8.33
C LEU A 228 -35.16 -8.58 -7.19
N SER A 229 -35.81 -9.28 -6.25
CA SER A 229 -36.48 -8.66 -5.11
C SER A 229 -35.61 -8.49 -3.86
N GLY A 230 -34.44 -9.13 -3.79
CA GLY A 230 -33.59 -9.13 -2.60
C GLY A 230 -32.75 -7.87 -2.42
N VAL A 231 -32.33 -7.64 -1.17
CA VAL A 231 -31.37 -6.62 -0.73
C VAL A 231 -30.40 -7.21 0.30
N PRO A 232 -29.16 -6.69 0.46
CA PRO A 232 -28.59 -5.52 -0.23
C PRO A 232 -27.97 -5.87 -1.59
N LYS A 233 -28.20 -5.01 -2.57
CA LYS A 233 -27.50 -4.99 -3.87
C LYS A 233 -27.53 -3.59 -4.48
N GLU A 234 -26.58 -3.24 -5.35
CA GLU A 234 -26.37 -1.88 -5.85
C GLU A 234 -27.48 -1.41 -6.82
N SER A 235 -28.08 -2.33 -7.56
CA SER A 235 -29.23 -2.05 -8.44
C SER A 235 -30.55 -1.82 -7.67
N GLY A 236 -30.56 -2.10 -6.37
CA GLY A 236 -31.74 -2.08 -5.51
C GLY A 236 -32.74 -3.21 -5.81
N ALA A 237 -33.77 -3.34 -4.98
CA ALA A 237 -34.83 -4.33 -5.20
C ALA A 237 -35.91 -3.84 -6.17
N ILE A 238 -36.39 -4.75 -7.01
CA ILE A 238 -37.72 -4.62 -7.62
C ILE A 238 -38.72 -5.12 -6.58
N LYS A 239 -39.79 -4.34 -6.33
CA LYS A 239 -40.79 -4.75 -5.33
C LYS A 239 -41.37 -6.11 -5.71
N ALA A 240 -41.45 -7.01 -4.74
CA ALA A 240 -41.95 -8.36 -4.98
C ALA A 240 -43.39 -8.39 -5.53
N ALA A 241 -44.21 -7.37 -5.21
CA ALA A 241 -45.56 -7.21 -5.74
C ALA A 241 -45.60 -6.91 -7.26
N ASP A 242 -44.55 -6.30 -7.79
CA ASP A 242 -44.43 -5.97 -9.21
C ASP A 242 -43.85 -7.15 -10.02
N LEU A 243 -43.37 -8.20 -9.33
CA LEU A 243 -42.82 -9.41 -9.94
C LEU A 243 -43.82 -10.58 -9.87
N LYS A 244 -44.28 -11.02 -11.05
CA LYS A 244 -45.03 -12.29 -11.18
C LYS A 244 -44.10 -13.48 -10.97
N ASN A 245 -44.66 -14.63 -10.59
CA ASN A 245 -43.90 -15.88 -10.52
C ASN A 245 -43.59 -16.38 -11.94
N SER A 246 -44.59 -16.39 -12.81
CA SER A 246 -44.47 -16.82 -14.20
C SER A 246 -44.90 -15.74 -15.18
N TYR A 247 -44.25 -15.71 -16.34
CA TYR A 247 -44.49 -14.82 -17.46
C TYR A 247 -44.71 -15.68 -18.70
N ALA A 248 -45.93 -15.63 -19.23
CA ALA A 248 -46.29 -16.35 -20.44
C ALA A 248 -45.69 -15.69 -21.68
N PHE A 249 -45.30 -16.49 -22.66
CA PHE A 249 -44.91 -15.98 -23.97
C PHE A 249 -46.16 -15.62 -24.78
N GLU A 250 -46.25 -14.36 -25.19
CA GLU A 250 -47.32 -13.87 -26.06
C GLU A 250 -46.73 -13.24 -27.33
N LYS A 251 -47.48 -13.30 -28.44
CA LYS A 251 -47.05 -12.67 -29.71
C LYS A 251 -47.11 -11.15 -29.64
N ASP A 252 -48.15 -10.65 -29.00
CA ASP A 252 -48.42 -9.22 -28.81
C ASP A 252 -48.22 -8.87 -27.33
N ASN A 253 -47.60 -7.72 -27.03
CA ASN A 253 -47.30 -7.27 -25.66
C ASN A 253 -46.64 -8.34 -24.75
N ASN A 254 -45.64 -9.04 -25.30
CA ASN A 254 -45.03 -10.22 -24.68
C ASN A 254 -44.52 -9.96 -23.24
N PRO A 255 -45.13 -10.58 -22.20
CA PRO A 255 -44.69 -10.45 -20.82
C PRO A 255 -43.24 -10.85 -20.58
N VAL A 256 -42.72 -11.84 -21.31
CA VAL A 256 -41.31 -12.25 -21.22
C VAL A 256 -40.37 -11.16 -21.77
N ALA A 257 -40.79 -10.46 -22.83
CA ALA A 257 -40.00 -9.36 -23.40
C ALA A 257 -40.02 -8.14 -22.47
N ASN A 258 -41.17 -7.84 -21.86
CA ASN A 258 -41.30 -6.77 -20.87
C ASN A 258 -40.43 -7.04 -19.62
N LEU A 259 -40.35 -8.32 -19.19
CA LEU A 259 -39.42 -8.73 -18.14
C LEU A 259 -37.97 -8.53 -18.55
N ALA A 260 -37.60 -8.89 -19.79
CA ALA A 260 -36.25 -8.67 -20.34
C ALA A 260 -35.85 -7.19 -20.30
N THR A 261 -36.77 -6.29 -20.71
CA THR A 261 -36.55 -4.84 -20.62
C THR A 261 -36.36 -4.39 -19.17
N THR A 262 -37.22 -4.86 -18.25
CA THR A 262 -37.14 -4.49 -16.83
C THR A 262 -35.80 -4.92 -16.21
N VAL A 263 -35.32 -6.12 -16.53
CA VAL A 263 -34.02 -6.63 -16.07
C VAL A 263 -32.88 -5.81 -16.68
N GLY A 264 -32.95 -5.50 -17.99
CA GLY A 264 -31.99 -4.65 -18.68
C GLY A 264 -31.91 -3.24 -18.11
N ASP A 265 -33.03 -2.63 -17.73
CA ASP A 265 -33.08 -1.29 -17.14
C ASP A 265 -32.39 -1.25 -15.75
N ARG A 266 -32.27 -2.38 -15.06
CA ARG A 266 -31.52 -2.50 -13.81
C ARG A 266 -30.03 -2.75 -14.02
N SER A 267 -29.65 -3.48 -15.06
CA SER A 267 -28.25 -3.80 -15.34
C SER A 267 -27.50 -2.66 -16.06
N ARG A 268 -28.16 -1.81 -16.84
CA ARG A 268 -27.50 -0.69 -17.53
C ARG A 268 -26.81 0.29 -16.59
N PRO A 269 -27.47 0.87 -15.55
CA PRO A 269 -26.79 1.77 -14.63
C PRO A 269 -25.65 1.11 -13.85
N LEU A 270 -25.76 -0.20 -13.60
CA LEU A 270 -24.70 -0.98 -12.97
C LEU A 270 -23.47 -1.09 -13.88
N ASN A 271 -23.67 -1.35 -15.18
CA ASN A 271 -22.60 -1.39 -16.17
C ASN A 271 -21.91 -0.01 -16.32
N ASP A 272 -22.69 1.07 -16.29
CA ASP A 272 -22.14 2.44 -16.32
C ASP A 272 -21.26 2.70 -15.08
N LYS A 273 -21.72 2.30 -13.89
CA LYS A 273 -20.92 2.35 -12.65
C LYS A 273 -19.64 1.52 -12.74
N VAL A 274 -19.70 0.30 -13.28
CA VAL A 274 -18.52 -0.57 -13.48
C VAL A 274 -17.50 0.13 -14.39
N SER A 275 -17.96 0.74 -15.49
CA SER A 275 -17.10 1.51 -16.40
C SER A 275 -16.44 2.70 -15.69
N GLU A 276 -17.23 3.50 -14.97
CA GLU A 276 -16.74 4.64 -14.21
C GLU A 276 -15.68 4.23 -13.18
N LYS A 277 -15.97 3.21 -12.37
CA LYS A 277 -15.07 2.70 -11.32
C LYS A 277 -13.81 2.09 -11.89
N THR A 278 -13.88 1.45 -13.06
CA THR A 278 -12.70 0.95 -13.77
C THR A 278 -11.79 2.09 -14.21
N THR A 279 -12.36 3.16 -14.80
CA THR A 279 -11.58 4.35 -15.18
C THR A 279 -10.94 5.01 -13.95
N LEU A 280 -11.68 5.15 -12.85
CA LEU A 280 -11.15 5.70 -11.59
C LEU A 280 -10.03 4.82 -11.01
N LEU A 281 -10.19 3.50 -11.02
CA LEU A 281 -9.17 2.56 -10.54
C LEU A 281 -7.88 2.66 -11.36
N ASN A 282 -7.99 2.78 -12.69
CA ASN A 282 -6.86 2.95 -13.58
C ASN A 282 -6.12 4.27 -13.34
N ASP A 283 -6.85 5.38 -13.18
CA ASP A 283 -6.26 6.68 -12.84
C ASP A 283 -5.55 6.66 -11.48
N VAL A 284 -6.18 6.11 -10.43
CA VAL A 284 -5.54 6.01 -9.10
C VAL A 284 -4.32 5.09 -9.14
N SER A 285 -4.37 3.97 -9.87
CA SER A 285 -3.23 3.06 -10.02
C SER A 285 -2.08 3.71 -10.78
N SER A 286 -2.38 4.48 -11.82
CA SER A 286 -1.38 5.26 -12.57
C SER A 286 -0.70 6.29 -11.67
N ARG A 287 -1.47 7.06 -10.89
CA ARG A 287 -0.92 8.06 -9.93
C ARG A 287 -0.09 7.41 -8.84
N TYR A 288 -0.52 6.25 -8.33
CA TYR A 288 0.24 5.49 -7.34
C TYR A 288 1.59 5.04 -7.89
N ASN A 289 1.63 4.49 -9.10
CA ASN A 289 2.87 4.08 -9.75
C ASN A 289 3.78 5.27 -10.05
N ALA A 290 3.23 6.39 -10.52
CA ALA A 290 3.97 7.62 -10.75
C ALA A 290 4.56 8.19 -9.44
N ALA A 291 3.83 8.11 -8.33
CA ALA A 291 4.32 8.53 -7.01
C ALA A 291 5.46 7.64 -6.51
N ILE A 292 5.38 6.31 -6.71
CA ILE A 292 6.50 5.39 -6.43
C ILE A 292 7.72 5.74 -7.27
N GLU A 293 7.54 5.97 -8.57
CA GLU A 293 8.65 6.31 -9.45
C GLU A 293 9.30 7.64 -9.08
N ALA A 294 8.50 8.65 -8.75
CA ALA A 294 8.98 9.94 -8.27
C ALA A 294 9.79 9.81 -6.97
N LEU A 295 9.30 8.99 -6.01
CA LEU A 295 10.02 8.71 -4.78
C LEU A 295 11.36 8.01 -5.04
N ASN A 296 11.38 6.99 -5.90
CA ASN A 296 12.61 6.30 -6.28
C ASN A 296 13.62 7.25 -6.95
N ARG A 297 13.17 8.10 -7.89
CA ARG A 297 14.01 9.10 -8.55
C ARG A 297 14.54 10.14 -7.56
N PHE A 298 13.72 10.56 -6.60
CA PHE A 298 14.12 11.49 -5.56
C PHE A 298 15.23 10.90 -4.68
N VAL A 299 15.05 9.67 -4.19
CA VAL A 299 16.06 8.94 -3.41
C VAL A 299 17.37 8.79 -4.19
N GLN A 300 17.29 8.36 -5.45
CA GLN A 300 18.48 8.18 -6.30
C GLN A 300 19.23 9.49 -6.57
N LYS A 301 18.51 10.58 -6.86
CA LYS A 301 19.12 11.89 -7.12
C LYS A 301 19.75 12.46 -5.85
N HIS A 302 19.12 12.24 -4.71
CA HIS A 302 19.65 12.63 -3.42
C HIS A 302 20.93 11.85 -3.08
N ASP A 303 20.94 10.52 -3.26
CA ASP A 303 22.13 9.69 -3.09
C ASP A 303 23.27 10.12 -4.01
N SER A 304 22.97 10.46 -5.27
CA SER A 304 23.95 10.99 -6.23
C SER A 304 24.52 12.33 -5.76
N LEU A 305 23.67 13.29 -5.39
CA LEU A 305 24.11 14.61 -4.93
C LEU A 305 25.00 14.52 -3.68
N LEU A 306 24.63 13.66 -2.73
CA LEU A 306 25.44 13.42 -1.54
C LEU A 306 26.78 12.79 -1.88
N ARG A 307 26.81 11.84 -2.82
CA ARG A 307 28.04 11.18 -3.26
C ARG A 307 28.95 12.14 -4.02
N ASP A 308 28.38 13.02 -4.82
CA ASP A 308 29.13 14.06 -5.53
C ASP A 308 29.69 15.11 -4.57
N ILE A 309 28.92 15.52 -3.54
CA ILE A 309 29.42 16.39 -2.47
C ILE A 309 30.56 15.70 -1.71
N LEU A 310 30.40 14.43 -1.35
CA LEU A 310 31.42 13.65 -0.63
C LEU A 310 32.70 13.41 -1.46
N ASN A 311 32.58 13.22 -2.78
CA ASN A 311 33.72 13.02 -3.67
C ASN A 311 34.40 14.34 -4.08
N ALA A 312 33.70 15.47 -3.97
CA ALA A 312 34.25 16.81 -4.24
C ALA A 312 35.07 17.39 -3.06
N ILE A 313 35.18 16.63 -1.96
CA ILE A 313 35.96 16.92 -0.75
C ILE A 313 37.23 16.07 -0.76
#